data_AF-A0A8I0H3T8-F1
#
_entry.id   AF-A0A8I0H3T8-F1
#
_cell.length_a   1.000
_cell.length_b   1.000
_cell.length_c   1.000
_cell.angle_alpha   90.00
_cell.angle_beta   90.00
_cell.angle_gamma   90.00
#
_symmetry.space_group_name_H-M   'P 1'
#
loop_
_entity.id
_entity.type
_entity.pdbx_description
1 polymer ?
#
loop_
_entity_poly.entity_id
_entity_poly.type
_entity_poly.pdbx_seq_one_letter_code
_entity_poly.pdbx_strand_id
1 'polypeptide(L)' 'MEDPQAPPVGTKGTVRGVDDIGSIMVAWDNGCGLSVAYGEDICRRCDHD' A
#
# COMPACT_ATOMS: atom_id res chain seq x y z
N MET A 1 -8.96 2.40 10.30
CA MET A 1 -7.61 2.95 10.17
C MET A 1 -7.73 4.45 10.42
N GLU A 2 -7.11 4.95 11.50
CA GLU A 2 -7.09 6.38 11.84
C GLU A 2 -5.69 6.98 11.62
N ASP A 3 -4.94 6.46 10.64
CA ASP A 3 -3.63 6.98 10.26
C ASP A 3 -3.80 8.16 9.27
N PRO A 4 -3.41 9.40 9.64
CA PRO A 4 -3.50 10.57 8.76
C PRO A 4 -2.64 10.49 7.51
N GLN A 5 -1.62 9.62 7.47
CA GLN A 5 -0.73 9.45 6.33
C GLN A 5 -1.19 8.35 5.37
N ALA A 6 -2.16 7.51 5.79
CA ALA A 6 -2.67 6.44 4.96
C ALA A 6 -3.26 6.99 3.65
N PRO A 7 -2.99 6.34 2.50
CA PRO A 7 -3.69 6.66 1.27
C PRO A 7 -5.22 6.56 1.46
N PRO A 8 -6.01 7.41 0.79
CA PRO A 8 -7.47 7.28 0.81
C PRO A 8 -7.93 5.88 0.40
N VAL A 9 -9.03 5.40 0.99
CA VAL A 9 -9.60 4.10 0.64
C VAL A 9 -9.90 4.04 -0.85
N GLY A 10 -9.48 2.94 -1.49
CA GLY A 10 -9.62 2.74 -2.94
C GLY A 10 -8.46 3.28 -3.78
N THR A 11 -7.47 3.95 -3.16
CA THR A 11 -6.22 4.27 -3.84
C THR A 11 -5.56 2.99 -4.33
N LYS A 12 -5.17 2.97 -5.59
CA LYS A 12 -4.46 1.88 -6.24
C LYS A 12 -2.99 2.23 -6.38
N GLY A 13 -2.18 1.20 -6.55
CA GLY A 13 -0.76 1.36 -6.73
C GLY A 13 -0.13 0.07 -7.25
N THR A 14 1.06 0.22 -7.81
CA THR A 14 1.83 -0.90 -8.33
C THR A 14 2.82 -1.38 -7.28
N VAL A 15 2.80 -2.67 -6.95
CA VAL A 15 3.79 -3.28 -6.06
C VAL A 15 5.15 -3.25 -6.73
N ARG A 16 6.15 -2.69 -6.05
CA ARG A 16 7.55 -2.64 -6.50
C ARG A 16 8.40 -3.77 -5.93
N GLY A 17 8.01 -4.32 -4.79
CA GLY A 17 8.72 -5.40 -4.12
C GLY A 17 8.33 -5.51 -2.66
N VAL A 18 9.10 -6.31 -1.93
CA VAL A 18 8.99 -6.48 -0.47
C VAL A 18 10.36 -6.18 0.14
N ASP A 19 10.41 -5.43 1.23
CA ASP A 19 11.65 -5.11 1.94
C ASP A 19 12.08 -6.23 2.92
N ASP A 20 13.21 -6.04 3.61
CA ASP A 20 13.82 -7.05 4.49
C ASP A 20 13.03 -7.31 5.79
N ILE A 21 12.15 -6.38 6.18
CA ILE A 21 11.25 -6.54 7.33
C ILE A 21 9.86 -7.06 6.92
N GLY A 22 9.60 -7.22 5.61
CA GLY A 22 8.37 -7.81 5.07
C GLY A 22 7.29 -6.81 4.68
N SER A 23 7.59 -5.51 4.58
CA SER A 23 6.64 -4.51 4.09
C SER A 23 6.54 -4.54 2.57
N ILE A 24 5.33 -4.34 2.05
CA ILE A 24 5.10 -4.26 0.61
C ILE A 24 5.37 -2.82 0.16
N MET A 25 6.37 -2.64 -0.70
CA MET A 25 6.67 -1.35 -1.30
C MET A 25 5.71 -1.09 -2.46
N VAL A 26 4.93 -0.01 -2.38
CA VAL A 26 3.92 0.34 -3.38
C VAL A 26 4.21 1.71 -3.97
N ALA A 27 4.22 1.80 -5.30
CA ALA A 27 4.10 3.08 -6.00
C ALA A 27 2.61 3.41 -6.12
N TRP A 28 2.09 4.22 -5.20
CA TRP A 28 0.69 4.64 -5.21
C TRP A 28 0.43 5.65 -6.33
N ASP A 29 -0.72 5.52 -7.00
CA ASP A 29 -1.08 6.36 -8.15
C ASP A 29 -1.30 7.83 -7.76
N ASN A 30 -1.61 8.09 -6.49
CA ASN A 30 -1.72 9.44 -5.92
C ASN A 30 -0.36 10.04 -5.48
N GLY A 31 0.75 9.33 -5.69
CA GLY A 31 2.08 9.76 -5.30
C GLY A 31 2.42 9.56 -3.82
N CYS A 32 1.57 8.87 -3.03
CA CYS A 32 1.92 8.50 -1.66
C CYS A 32 3.14 7.57 -1.64
N GLY A 33 3.97 7.70 -0.60
CA GLY A 33 5.21 6.94 -0.43
C GLY A 33 5.17 5.88 0.68
N LEU A 34 4.03 5.67 1.35
CA LEU A 34 3.93 4.66 2.41
C LEU A 34 3.96 3.23 1.85
N SER A 35 4.66 2.34 2.53
CA SER A 35 4.57 0.90 2.33
C SER A 35 3.36 0.32 3.06
N VAL A 36 3.01 -0.93 2.73
CA VAL A 36 1.99 -1.70 3.46
C VAL A 36 2.71 -2.60 4.47
N ALA A 37 2.50 -2.37 5.75
CA ALA A 37 3.06 -3.13 6.86
C ALA A 37 2.20 -4.35 7.21
N TYR A 38 2.83 -5.52 7.31
CA TYR A 38 2.14 -6.75 7.68
C TYR A 38 1.61 -6.70 9.13
N GLY A 39 0.33 -7.00 9.32
CA GLY A 39 -0.33 -7.03 10.62
C GLY A 39 -0.99 -5.69 11.03
N GLU A 40 -0.54 -4.58 10.45
CA GLU A 40 -1.11 -3.24 10.68
C GLU A 40 -2.04 -2.80 9.54
N ASP A 41 -1.61 -3.04 8.30
CA ASP A 41 -2.31 -2.56 7.11
C ASP A 41 -3.11 -3.65 6.39
N ILE A 42 -4.10 -3.22 5.62
CA ILE A 42 -4.93 -4.10 4.79
C ILE A 42 -4.81 -3.67 3.34
N CYS A 43 -4.41 -4.60 2.47
CA CYS A 43 -4.39 -4.42 1.03
C CYS A 43 -5.03 -5.62 0.32
N ARG A 44 -5.49 -5.43 -0.91
CA ARG A 44 -5.99 -6.52 -1.76
C ARG A 44 -5.44 -6.37 -3.17
N ARG A 45 -5.22 -7.51 -3.84
CA ARG A 45 -4.93 -7.49 -5.28
C ARG A 45 -6.17 -6.98 -6.03
N CYS A 46 -5.99 -6.03 -6.92
CA CYS A 46 -7.02 -5.64 -7.89
C CYS A 46 -6.81 -6.49 -9.14
N ASP A 47 -7.53 -7.61 -9.23
CA ASP A 47 -7.64 -8.38 -10.46
C ASP A 47 -8.75 -7.73 -11.31
N HIS A 48 -8.40 -7.21 -12.50
CA HIS A 48 -9.26 -6.50 -13.48
C HIS A 48 -9.84 -5.14 -13.05
N ASP A 49 -9.39 -4.07 -13.73
CA ASP A 49 -10.20 -2.90 -14.12
C ASP A 49 -10.23 -2.82 -15.64
#